data_AF-A0A1U7T3G4-F1
#
_entry.id   AF-A0A1U7T3G4-F1
#
_cell.length_a   1.000
_cell.length_b   1.000
_cell.length_c   1.000
_cell.angle_alpha   90.00
_cell.angle_beta   90.00
_cell.angle_gamma   90.00
#
_symmetry.space_group_name_H-M   'P 1'
#
loop_
_entity.id
_entity.type
_entity.pdbx_description
1 polymer ?
#
loop_
_entity_poly.entity_id
_entity_poly.type
_entity_poly.pdbx_seq_one_letter_code
_entity_poly.pdbx_strand_id
1 'polypeptide(L)'
;MGAAGRQSPSCLLVSARGSCLFLLFYLHLGASCPQPCWCPDHTGTVAVHCSARGLQEIPRDVPTDTVLLKLDANRISHVPNGAFQHLHQLRELDLSHNAIETIGPAAFSGLAGGLRLLDLSHNHLRRIPKDALGKLSAKIRLSHNPLHCECALQEALWELKLDPDSVDEIACHTSVQEEFVGKPLIQALDSGVSFCSIHHKTTDVAMLVTMFGWFAMVITYIVYYVRHNQEDARRHLEYLKSLPSAPVSKDPINPAP
;
A
#
# COMPACT_ATOMS: atom_id res chain seq x y z
N MET A 1 -44.72 -12.40 50.87
CA MET A 1 -43.45 -12.25 50.13
C MET A 1 -43.50 -10.90 49.44
N GLY A 2 -42.83 -9.81 49.78
CA GLY A 2 -41.70 -9.55 50.68
C GLY A 2 -40.89 -8.42 50.04
N ALA A 3 -41.02 -7.19 50.57
CA ALA A 3 -40.12 -6.00 50.51
C ALA A 3 -39.57 -5.53 49.12
N ALA A 4 -39.21 -4.28 48.85
CA ALA A 4 -38.83 -3.14 49.68
C ALA A 4 -39.02 -1.84 48.87
N GLY A 5 -39.39 -0.75 49.56
CA GLY A 5 -39.47 0.59 48.99
C GLY A 5 -38.10 1.23 48.76
N ARG A 6 -38.05 2.21 47.85
CA ARG A 6 -36.90 3.11 47.69
C ARG A 6 -37.38 4.55 47.66
N GLN A 7 -36.84 5.29 48.62
CA GLN A 7 -37.20 6.65 49.02
C GLN A 7 -36.72 7.68 48.00
N SER A 8 -37.58 8.66 47.72
CA SER A 8 -37.23 9.93 47.08
C SER A 8 -36.39 10.79 48.04
N PRO A 9 -35.35 11.51 47.59
CA PRO A 9 -34.72 12.51 48.43
C PRO A 9 -35.51 13.82 48.34
N SER A 10 -36.09 14.20 49.47
CA SER A 10 -36.70 15.50 49.71
C SER A 10 -35.65 16.62 49.63
N CYS A 11 -35.94 17.66 48.85
CA CYS A 11 -35.21 18.93 48.89
C CYS A 11 -35.39 19.57 50.27
N LEU A 12 -34.32 19.67 51.05
CA LEU A 12 -34.23 20.54 52.23
C LEU A 12 -33.36 21.74 51.86
N LEU A 13 -33.99 22.90 51.69
CA LEU A 13 -33.32 24.20 51.72
C LEU A 13 -32.75 24.41 53.13
N VAL A 14 -31.42 24.54 53.23
CA VAL A 14 -30.79 25.23 54.36
C VAL A 14 -29.91 26.34 53.79
N SER A 15 -30.37 27.57 54.02
CA SER A 15 -29.62 28.80 53.83
C SER A 15 -28.62 28.94 54.97
N ALA A 16 -27.32 28.98 54.66
CA ALA A 16 -26.32 29.56 55.55
C ALA A 16 -25.25 30.29 54.73
N ARG A 17 -25.14 31.59 54.99
CA ARG A 17 -24.13 32.52 54.48
C ARG A 17 -22.73 32.07 54.91
N GLY A 18 -21.77 32.07 53.98
CA GLY A 18 -20.35 31.97 54.32
C GLY A 18 -19.51 31.43 53.16
N SER A 19 -18.72 32.30 52.55
CA SER A 19 -17.79 32.02 51.45
C SER A 19 -16.80 30.88 51.76
N CYS A 20 -16.74 29.86 50.90
CA CYS A 20 -15.54 29.07 50.68
C CYS A 20 -15.55 28.45 49.27
N LEU A 21 -14.73 29.05 48.39
CA LEU A 21 -13.89 28.43 47.36
C LEU A 21 -14.38 27.18 46.61
N PHE A 22 -14.55 27.38 45.29
CA PHE A 22 -14.04 26.58 44.17
C PHE A 22 -14.30 25.06 44.10
N LEU A 23 -14.80 24.68 42.92
CA LEU A 23 -14.65 23.37 42.25
C LEU A 23 -15.47 22.20 42.80
N LEU A 24 -16.73 22.16 42.41
CA LEU A 24 -17.37 20.89 42.03
C LEU A 24 -17.68 20.92 40.53
N PHE A 25 -16.63 21.11 39.73
CA PHE A 25 -16.60 20.54 38.39
C PHE A 25 -16.48 19.04 38.62
N TYR A 26 -17.60 18.33 38.52
CA TYR A 26 -17.60 16.88 38.61
C TYR A 26 -16.56 16.35 37.62
N LEU A 27 -15.49 15.77 38.16
CA LEU A 27 -14.50 15.00 37.42
C LEU A 27 -15.23 13.83 36.76
N HIS A 28 -15.70 14.02 35.54
CA HIS A 28 -15.91 12.90 34.63
C HIS A 28 -14.53 12.44 34.15
N LEU A 29 -13.91 11.58 34.95
CA LEU A 29 -12.72 10.84 34.54
C LEU A 29 -13.16 9.67 33.64
N GLY A 30 -13.67 10.02 32.47
CA GLY A 30 -14.02 9.13 31.37
C GLY A 30 -13.70 9.87 30.08
N ALA A 31 -13.05 9.19 29.13
CA ALA A 31 -12.64 9.78 27.85
C ALA A 31 -13.81 10.56 27.25
N SER A 32 -13.68 11.88 27.22
CA SER A 32 -14.76 12.77 26.81
C SER A 32 -14.99 12.60 25.31
N CYS A 33 -16.24 12.48 24.90
CA CYS A 33 -16.61 12.39 23.49
C CYS A 33 -16.04 13.60 22.71
N PRO A 34 -15.48 13.41 21.50
CA PRO A 34 -15.00 14.54 20.70
C PRO A 34 -16.12 15.55 20.48
N GLN A 35 -15.83 16.84 20.64
CA GLN A 35 -16.81 17.94 20.46
C GLN A 35 -17.63 17.89 19.15
N PRO A 36 -17.07 17.50 17.98
CA PRO A 36 -17.88 17.40 16.76
C PRO A 36 -18.74 16.13 16.69
N CYS A 37 -18.55 15.18 17.59
CA CYS A 37 -19.15 13.84 17.54
C CYS A 37 -20.21 13.65 18.62
N TRP A 38 -21.01 12.61 18.44
CA TRP A 38 -22.03 12.20 19.38
C TRP A 38 -21.77 10.75 19.82
N CYS A 39 -21.79 10.53 21.13
CA CYS A 39 -21.53 9.23 21.75
C CYS A 39 -22.76 8.84 22.60
N PRO A 40 -23.44 7.71 22.34
CA PRO A 40 -24.59 7.27 23.13
C PRO A 40 -24.15 6.68 24.48
N ASP A 41 -24.70 7.18 25.59
CA ASP A 41 -24.25 6.83 26.95
C ASP A 41 -24.80 5.49 27.51
N HIS A 42 -25.65 4.74 26.80
CA HIS A 42 -26.52 3.72 27.43
C HIS A 42 -26.57 2.33 26.80
N THR A 43 -25.77 2.02 25.78
CA THR A 43 -25.98 0.77 24.99
C THR A 43 -24.92 -0.32 25.15
N GLY A 44 -23.99 -0.20 26.11
CA GLY A 44 -22.96 -1.24 26.35
C GLY A 44 -21.93 -1.40 25.23
N THR A 45 -22.09 -0.69 24.12
CA THR A 45 -21.15 -0.49 23.02
C THR A 45 -20.80 1.00 22.94
N VAL A 46 -19.52 1.33 23.05
CA VAL A 46 -19.04 2.71 22.90
C VAL A 46 -18.97 3.00 21.39
N ALA A 47 -20.11 3.43 20.85
CA ALA A 47 -20.21 3.88 19.47
C ALA A 47 -19.94 5.39 19.42
N VAL A 48 -19.11 5.82 18.47
CA VAL A 48 -18.76 7.22 18.27
C VAL A 48 -19.25 7.64 16.88
N HIS A 49 -20.20 8.57 16.84
CA HIS A 49 -20.84 9.04 15.62
C HIS A 49 -20.37 10.46 15.26
N CYS A 50 -19.56 10.56 14.22
CA CYS A 50 -19.00 11.81 13.70
C CYS A 50 -19.46 12.11 12.26
N SER A 51 -20.57 11.50 11.82
CA SER A 51 -21.06 11.56 10.45
C SER A 51 -21.53 12.97 10.05
N ALA A 52 -21.25 13.39 8.81
CA ALA A 52 -21.73 14.66 8.24
C ALA A 52 -21.34 15.93 9.02
N ARG A 53 -20.12 15.97 9.57
CA ARG A 53 -19.62 17.10 10.39
C ARG A 53 -18.62 17.99 9.66
N GLY A 54 -18.33 17.71 8.39
CA GLY A 54 -17.38 18.48 7.59
C GLY A 54 -15.93 18.33 8.06
N LEU A 55 -15.61 17.23 8.74
CA LEU A 55 -14.27 16.95 9.24
C LEU A 55 -13.28 16.80 8.08
N GLN A 56 -12.15 17.48 8.16
CA GLN A 56 -11.05 17.33 7.19
C GLN A 56 -10.00 16.33 7.66
N GLU A 57 -9.96 16.04 8.96
CA GLU A 57 -9.02 15.12 9.59
C GLU A 57 -9.75 14.21 10.58
N ILE A 58 -9.12 13.09 10.89
CA ILE A 58 -9.61 12.12 11.89
C ILE A 58 -9.40 12.71 13.29
N PRO A 59 -10.45 12.79 14.14
CA PRO A 59 -10.32 13.30 15.50
C PRO A 59 -9.34 12.45 16.33
N ARG A 60 -8.45 13.10 17.09
CA ARG A 60 -7.47 12.40 17.94
C ARG A 60 -8.03 11.97 19.28
N ASP A 61 -9.10 12.63 19.73
CA ASP A 61 -9.69 12.48 21.06
C ASP A 61 -10.79 11.40 21.09
N VAL A 62 -10.69 10.38 20.22
CA VAL A 62 -11.65 9.27 20.20
C VAL A 62 -11.35 8.32 21.38
N PRO A 63 -12.36 7.96 22.20
CA PRO A 63 -12.19 7.03 23.31
C PRO A 63 -11.59 5.68 22.90
N THR A 64 -10.65 5.14 23.67
CA THR A 64 -9.91 3.90 23.34
C THR A 64 -10.77 2.64 23.38
N ASP A 65 -11.88 2.69 24.11
CA ASP A 65 -12.90 1.65 24.24
C ASP A 65 -13.95 1.67 23.11
N THR A 66 -13.78 2.57 22.13
CA THR A 66 -14.66 2.66 20.95
C THR A 66 -14.69 1.35 20.17
N VAL A 67 -15.91 0.83 19.94
CA VAL A 67 -16.17 -0.41 19.20
C VAL A 67 -16.63 -0.11 17.77
N LEU A 68 -17.40 0.96 17.60
CA LEU A 68 -17.95 1.43 16.33
C LEU A 68 -17.56 2.89 16.14
N LEU A 69 -16.88 3.21 15.05
CA LEU A 69 -16.52 4.58 14.69
C LEU A 69 -17.11 4.93 13.33
N LYS A 70 -18.04 5.89 13.34
CA LYS A 70 -18.68 6.43 12.15
C LYS A 70 -18.06 7.79 11.81
N LEU A 71 -17.32 7.88 10.72
CA LEU A 71 -16.69 9.09 10.18
C LEU A 71 -17.18 9.38 8.75
N ASP A 72 -18.31 8.80 8.36
CA ASP A 72 -18.90 8.92 7.04
C ASP A 72 -19.39 10.35 6.70
N ALA A 73 -19.52 10.63 5.41
CA ALA A 73 -20.03 11.91 4.90
C ALA A 73 -19.22 13.14 5.38
N ASN A 74 -17.90 12.99 5.53
CA ASN A 74 -16.99 14.07 5.89
C ASN A 74 -16.13 14.50 4.68
N ARG A 75 -15.05 15.24 4.91
CA ARG A 75 -14.15 15.77 3.87
C ARG A 75 -12.70 15.32 4.12
N ILE A 76 -12.54 14.14 4.71
CA ILE A 76 -11.22 13.60 5.03
C ILE A 76 -10.53 13.20 3.72
N SER A 77 -9.33 13.71 3.46
CA SER A 77 -8.59 13.44 2.22
C SER A 77 -7.46 12.44 2.38
N HIS A 78 -6.90 12.30 3.59
CA HIS A 78 -5.77 11.42 3.86
C HIS A 78 -5.92 10.71 5.20
N VAL A 79 -5.52 9.44 5.26
CA VAL A 79 -5.45 8.67 6.51
C VAL A 79 -3.99 8.47 6.90
N PRO A 80 -3.46 9.17 7.92
CA PRO A 80 -2.05 9.09 8.28
C PRO A 80 -1.71 7.75 8.94
N ASN A 81 -0.41 7.44 9.02
CA ASN A 81 0.07 6.28 9.76
C ASN A 81 -0.35 6.36 11.24
N GLY A 82 -0.80 5.23 11.79
CA GLY A 82 -1.21 5.17 13.19
C GLY A 82 -2.46 6.00 13.54
N ALA A 83 -3.25 6.45 12.56
CA ALA A 83 -4.47 7.23 12.80
C ALA A 83 -5.42 6.58 13.81
N PHE A 84 -5.45 5.24 13.83
CA PHE A 84 -6.31 4.44 14.73
C PHE A 84 -5.49 3.56 15.68
N GLN A 85 -4.22 3.92 15.95
CA GLN A 85 -3.30 3.06 16.69
C GLN A 85 -3.80 2.70 18.10
N HIS A 86 -4.51 3.62 18.76
CA HIS A 86 -4.99 3.47 20.13
C HIS A 86 -6.35 2.76 20.25
N LEU A 87 -7.05 2.50 19.12
CA LEU A 87 -8.42 1.99 19.08
C LEU A 87 -8.45 0.46 18.94
N HIS A 88 -7.79 -0.26 19.84
CA HIS A 88 -7.63 -1.72 19.74
C HIS A 88 -8.95 -2.52 19.82
N GLN A 89 -10.00 -1.93 20.39
CA GLN A 89 -11.32 -2.56 20.52
C GLN A 89 -12.22 -2.33 19.30
N LEU A 90 -11.78 -1.51 18.35
CA LEU A 90 -12.59 -1.12 17.20
C LEU A 90 -12.90 -2.35 16.33
N ARG A 91 -14.19 -2.55 16.06
CA ARG A 91 -14.71 -3.65 15.23
C ARG A 91 -15.22 -3.14 13.90
N GLU A 92 -15.77 -1.94 13.87
CA GLU A 92 -16.36 -1.36 12.67
C GLU A 92 -15.87 0.08 12.50
N LEU A 93 -15.33 0.36 11.32
CA LEU A 93 -14.86 1.68 10.92
C LEU A 93 -15.52 2.06 9.61
N ASP A 94 -16.26 3.16 9.64
CA ASP A 94 -16.92 3.73 8.47
C ASP A 94 -16.25 5.05 8.08
N LEU A 95 -15.58 5.04 6.94
CA LEU A 95 -14.95 6.19 6.30
C LEU A 95 -15.59 6.46 4.93
N SER A 96 -16.78 5.93 4.69
CA SER A 96 -17.47 6.10 3.41
C SER A 96 -17.83 7.56 3.14
N HIS A 97 -18.07 7.92 1.87
CA HIS A 97 -18.47 9.28 1.49
C HIS A 97 -17.52 10.37 2.02
N ASN A 98 -16.21 10.12 1.91
CA ASN A 98 -15.18 11.10 2.20
C ASN A 98 -14.43 11.45 0.89
N ALA A 99 -13.33 12.18 1.01
CA ALA A 99 -12.49 12.57 -0.13
C ALA A 99 -11.14 11.83 -0.11
N ILE A 100 -11.08 10.62 0.44
CA ILE A 100 -9.81 9.95 0.75
C ILE A 100 -9.10 9.58 -0.56
N GLU A 101 -7.90 10.13 -0.76
CA GLU A 101 -7.04 9.85 -1.91
C GLU A 101 -5.86 8.95 -1.54
N THR A 102 -5.33 9.10 -0.32
CA THR A 102 -4.15 8.36 0.15
C THR A 102 -4.32 7.83 1.57
N ILE A 103 -3.79 6.64 1.79
CA ILE A 103 -3.80 5.94 3.08
C ILE A 103 -2.36 5.53 3.37
N GLY A 104 -1.86 5.89 4.55
CA GLY A 104 -0.51 5.52 4.98
C GLY A 104 -0.36 4.00 5.16
N PRO A 105 0.82 3.42 4.88
CA PRO A 105 1.06 1.97 4.95
C PRO A 105 0.86 1.36 6.34
N ALA A 106 0.87 2.18 7.40
CA ALA A 106 0.63 1.78 8.78
C ALA A 106 -0.62 2.44 9.38
N ALA A 107 -1.51 3.00 8.56
CA ALA A 107 -2.72 3.69 8.99
C ALA A 107 -3.60 2.85 9.92
N PHE A 108 -3.78 1.57 9.58
CA PHE A 108 -4.64 0.63 10.30
C PHE A 108 -3.88 -0.39 11.16
N SER A 109 -2.59 -0.15 11.44
CA SER A 109 -1.73 -1.10 12.16
C SER A 109 -2.28 -1.50 13.54
N GLY A 110 -2.89 -0.56 14.27
CA GLY A 110 -3.52 -0.82 15.58
C GLY A 110 -4.84 -1.61 15.52
N LEU A 111 -5.41 -1.81 14.32
CA LEU A 111 -6.71 -2.42 14.10
C LEU A 111 -6.63 -3.88 13.63
N ALA A 112 -5.44 -4.37 13.26
CA ALA A 112 -5.23 -5.66 12.60
C ALA A 112 -5.80 -6.87 13.35
N GLY A 113 -5.77 -6.86 14.69
CA GLY A 113 -6.28 -7.96 15.53
C GLY A 113 -7.77 -7.90 15.85
N GLY A 114 -8.44 -6.78 15.53
CA GLY A 114 -9.77 -6.47 16.06
C GLY A 114 -10.85 -6.20 15.02
N LEU A 115 -10.48 -5.54 13.93
CA LEU A 115 -11.42 -4.99 12.97
C LEU A 115 -12.16 -6.08 12.19
N ARG A 116 -13.47 -5.88 12.01
CA ARG A 116 -14.37 -6.79 11.30
C ARG A 116 -14.87 -6.19 10.00
N LEU A 117 -15.14 -4.88 9.98
CA LEU A 117 -15.62 -4.16 8.81
C LEU A 117 -14.87 -2.84 8.67
N LEU A 118 -14.38 -2.58 7.46
CA LEU A 118 -13.83 -1.31 7.03
C LEU A 118 -14.58 -0.86 5.78
N ASP A 119 -15.31 0.25 5.90
CA ASP A 119 -15.99 0.86 4.76
C ASP A 119 -15.18 2.06 4.24
N LEU A 120 -14.69 1.93 3.01
CA LEU A 120 -13.98 2.97 2.25
C LEU A 120 -14.72 3.29 0.95
N SER A 121 -16.00 2.91 0.84
CA SER A 121 -16.82 3.19 -0.35
C SER A 121 -17.00 4.70 -0.57
N HIS A 122 -17.28 5.10 -1.81
CA HIS A 122 -17.50 6.52 -2.16
C HIS A 122 -16.36 7.45 -1.70
N ASN A 123 -15.12 7.10 -2.06
CA ASN A 123 -13.93 7.91 -1.83
C ASN A 123 -13.20 8.19 -3.16
N HIS A 124 -11.99 8.74 -3.10
CA HIS A 124 -11.17 9.09 -4.26
C HIS A 124 -9.92 8.22 -4.39
N LEU A 125 -9.98 6.99 -3.91
CA LEU A 125 -8.86 6.06 -3.99
C LEU A 125 -8.61 5.66 -5.45
N ARG A 126 -7.40 5.97 -5.93
CA ARG A 126 -6.93 5.53 -7.26
C ARG A 126 -6.21 4.18 -7.21
N ARG A 127 -5.63 3.81 -6.08
CA ARG A 127 -4.89 2.55 -5.91
C ARG A 127 -5.24 1.95 -4.57
N ILE A 128 -5.23 0.62 -4.49
CA ILE A 128 -5.46 -0.11 -3.25
C ILE A 128 -4.16 -0.11 -2.42
N PRO A 129 -4.16 0.42 -1.19
CA PRO A 129 -2.98 0.44 -0.33
C PRO A 129 -2.77 -0.93 0.32
N LYS A 130 -2.16 -1.86 -0.44
CA LYS A 130 -1.94 -3.26 0.00
C LYS A 130 -1.20 -3.36 1.34
N ASP A 131 -0.22 -2.50 1.59
CA ASP A 131 0.58 -2.53 2.82
C ASP A 131 -0.25 -2.21 4.08
N ALA A 132 -1.26 -1.35 3.91
CA ALA A 132 -2.16 -0.94 4.98
C ALA A 132 -3.29 -1.96 5.20
N LEU A 133 -3.86 -2.46 4.10
CA LEU A 133 -5.06 -3.31 4.12
C LEU A 133 -4.75 -4.81 4.23
N GLY A 134 -3.65 -5.29 3.67
CA GLY A 134 -3.28 -6.72 3.66
C GLY A 134 -3.00 -7.29 5.05
N LYS A 135 -2.75 -6.42 6.04
CA LYS A 135 -2.61 -6.82 7.45
C LYS A 135 -3.94 -6.98 8.18
N LEU A 136 -5.04 -6.52 7.57
CA LEU A 136 -6.37 -6.56 8.19
C LEU A 136 -7.06 -7.88 7.86
N SER A 137 -7.69 -8.49 8.86
CA SER A 137 -8.56 -9.65 8.67
C SER A 137 -10.04 -9.28 8.51
N ALA A 138 -10.33 -7.98 8.29
CA ALA A 138 -11.66 -7.40 8.18
C ALA A 138 -12.26 -7.58 6.78
N LYS A 139 -13.59 -7.55 6.69
CA LYS A 139 -14.30 -7.30 5.43
C LYS A 139 -14.06 -5.86 4.99
N ILE A 140 -13.70 -5.66 3.74
CA ILE A 140 -13.37 -4.34 3.19
C ILE A 140 -14.31 -4.01 2.04
N ARG A 141 -14.90 -2.82 2.10
CA ARG A 141 -15.74 -2.26 1.02
C ARG A 141 -14.99 -1.13 0.33
N LEU A 142 -14.88 -1.22 -1.00
CA LEU A 142 -14.15 -0.28 -1.85
C LEU A 142 -15.00 0.23 -3.03
N SER A 143 -16.31 -0.07 -3.04
CA SER A 143 -17.19 0.33 -4.13
C SER A 143 -17.17 1.84 -4.36
N HIS A 144 -17.46 2.26 -5.60
CA HIS A 144 -17.51 3.67 -5.96
C HIS A 144 -16.22 4.46 -5.66
N ASN A 145 -15.06 3.87 -5.94
CA ASN A 145 -13.77 4.56 -5.96
C ASN A 145 -13.22 4.63 -7.39
N PRO A 146 -12.52 5.72 -7.80
CA PRO A 146 -11.95 5.87 -9.13
C PRO A 146 -10.65 5.06 -9.29
N LEU A 147 -10.75 3.73 -9.13
CA LEU A 147 -9.60 2.84 -9.13
C LEU A 147 -8.91 2.80 -10.50
N HIS A 148 -7.58 2.80 -10.45
CA HIS A 148 -6.69 2.56 -11.56
C HIS A 148 -6.35 1.07 -11.58
N CYS A 149 -6.85 0.35 -12.58
CA CYS A 149 -6.63 -1.07 -12.73
C CYS A 149 -5.27 -1.34 -13.40
N GLU A 150 -4.36 -1.87 -12.60
CA GLU A 150 -2.99 -2.25 -12.95
C GLU A 150 -2.61 -3.57 -12.27
N CYS A 151 -1.44 -4.13 -12.58
CA CYS A 151 -1.00 -5.40 -11.99
C CYS A 151 -0.98 -5.39 -10.45
N ALA A 152 -0.56 -4.29 -9.83
CA ALA A 152 -0.54 -4.15 -8.37
C ALA A 152 -1.94 -4.25 -7.74
N LEU A 153 -2.98 -3.84 -8.46
CA LEU A 153 -4.36 -3.99 -8.02
C LEU A 153 -4.75 -5.46 -7.98
N GLN A 154 -4.45 -6.22 -9.04
CA GLN A 154 -4.76 -7.64 -9.14
C GLN A 154 -4.10 -8.45 -8.01
N GLU A 155 -2.84 -8.16 -7.70
CA GLU A 155 -2.14 -8.76 -6.56
C GLU A 155 -2.84 -8.45 -5.23
N ALA A 156 -3.18 -7.18 -5.00
CA ALA A 156 -3.78 -6.73 -3.75
C ALA A 156 -5.15 -7.39 -3.52
N LEU A 157 -5.98 -7.55 -4.56
CA LEU A 157 -7.31 -8.15 -4.43
C LEU A 157 -7.27 -9.60 -3.94
N TRP A 158 -6.22 -10.35 -4.29
CA TRP A 158 -6.10 -11.75 -3.87
C TRP A 158 -5.84 -11.89 -2.35
N GLU A 159 -5.25 -10.86 -1.73
CA GLU A 159 -4.97 -10.83 -0.30
C GLU A 159 -6.13 -10.25 0.52
N LEU A 160 -7.01 -9.47 -0.10
CA LEU A 160 -8.06 -8.73 0.59
C LEU A 160 -9.35 -9.52 0.72
N LYS A 161 -9.93 -9.51 1.91
CA LYS A 161 -11.28 -10.06 2.17
C LYS A 161 -12.32 -9.02 1.79
N LEU A 162 -12.72 -8.99 0.52
CA LEU A 162 -13.79 -8.12 0.06
C LEU A 162 -15.16 -8.63 0.50
N ASP A 163 -16.09 -7.71 0.78
CA ASP A 163 -17.47 -8.05 1.12
C ASP A 163 -18.24 -8.39 -0.16
N PRO A 164 -18.79 -9.62 -0.33
CA PRO A 164 -19.35 -10.11 -1.59
C PRO A 164 -20.44 -9.20 -2.16
N ASP A 165 -21.25 -8.61 -1.31
CA ASP A 165 -22.34 -7.70 -1.69
C ASP A 165 -21.83 -6.40 -2.35
N SER A 166 -20.57 -6.02 -2.10
CA SER A 166 -19.96 -4.79 -2.62
C SER A 166 -19.04 -5.02 -3.81
N VAL A 167 -18.71 -6.28 -4.13
CA VAL A 167 -17.69 -6.62 -5.14
C VAL A 167 -18.12 -6.21 -6.55
N ASP A 168 -19.41 -6.38 -6.87
CA ASP A 168 -19.95 -6.08 -8.20
C ASP A 168 -19.93 -4.58 -8.53
N GLU A 169 -19.91 -3.73 -7.51
CA GLU A 169 -19.86 -2.27 -7.64
C GLU A 169 -18.42 -1.72 -7.76
N ILE A 170 -17.40 -2.57 -7.64
CA ILE A 170 -16.01 -2.17 -7.82
C ILE A 170 -15.74 -2.15 -9.32
N ALA A 171 -15.58 -0.97 -9.90
CA ALA A 171 -15.29 -0.80 -11.33
C ALA A 171 -13.97 -0.09 -11.57
N CYS A 172 -13.32 -0.42 -12.68
CA CYS A 172 -12.11 0.27 -13.12
C CYS A 172 -12.48 1.63 -13.71
N HIS A 173 -12.02 2.74 -13.11
CA HIS A 173 -12.21 4.07 -13.70
C HIS A 173 -11.15 4.40 -14.75
N THR A 174 -9.92 3.96 -14.50
CA THR A 174 -8.82 4.05 -15.46
C THR A 174 -8.10 2.71 -15.49
N SER A 175 -7.49 2.36 -16.63
CA SER A 175 -6.78 1.09 -16.80
C SER A 175 -5.70 1.30 -17.86
N VAL A 176 -4.61 0.53 -17.76
CA VAL A 176 -3.59 0.44 -18.81
C VAL A 176 -4.19 -0.06 -20.13
N GLN A 177 -5.29 -0.81 -20.06
CA GLN A 177 -6.07 -1.29 -21.18
C GLN A 177 -7.45 -0.60 -21.19
N GLU A 178 -7.69 0.24 -22.20
CA GLU A 178 -8.90 1.06 -22.32
C GLU A 178 -10.21 0.24 -22.34
N GLU A 179 -10.14 -1.02 -22.77
CA GLU A 179 -11.28 -1.95 -22.87
C GLU A 179 -11.93 -2.33 -21.53
N PHE A 180 -11.28 -2.02 -20.40
CA PHE A 180 -11.75 -2.37 -19.05
C PHE A 180 -12.27 -1.17 -18.27
N VAL A 181 -12.20 0.03 -18.83
CA VAL A 181 -12.76 1.23 -18.20
C VAL A 181 -14.28 1.10 -18.11
N GLY A 182 -14.82 1.28 -16.91
CA GLY A 182 -16.24 1.18 -16.60
C GLY A 182 -16.76 -0.25 -16.39
N LYS A 183 -15.94 -1.29 -16.58
CA LYS A 183 -16.34 -2.68 -16.29
C LYS A 183 -16.14 -3.02 -14.81
N PRO A 184 -17.00 -3.89 -14.24
CA PRO A 184 -16.79 -4.39 -12.90
C PRO A 184 -15.53 -5.25 -12.84
N LEU A 185 -14.78 -5.08 -11.76
CA LEU A 185 -13.45 -5.63 -11.57
C LEU A 185 -13.46 -7.16 -11.52
N ILE A 186 -14.47 -7.75 -10.89
CA ILE A 186 -14.60 -9.22 -10.81
C ILE A 186 -14.85 -9.85 -12.19
N GLN A 187 -15.68 -9.21 -13.02
CA GLN A 187 -15.94 -9.68 -14.39
C GLN A 187 -14.68 -9.58 -15.26
N ALA A 188 -13.87 -8.52 -15.07
CA ALA A 188 -12.60 -8.40 -15.75
C ALA A 188 -11.64 -9.53 -15.35
N LEU A 189 -11.54 -9.85 -14.06
CA LEU A 189 -10.67 -10.92 -13.55
C LEU A 189 -11.14 -12.32 -13.98
N ASP A 190 -12.44 -12.61 -13.91
CA ASP A 190 -13.03 -13.90 -14.30
C ASP A 190 -12.97 -14.16 -15.81
N SER A 191 -12.87 -13.11 -16.62
CA SER A 191 -12.65 -13.23 -18.07
C SER A 191 -11.23 -13.69 -18.45
N GLY A 192 -10.38 -14.03 -17.47
CA GLY A 192 -9.03 -14.54 -17.69
C GLY A 192 -8.01 -13.43 -18.00
N VAL A 193 -8.34 -12.17 -17.71
CA VAL A 193 -7.47 -11.02 -17.94
C VAL A 193 -6.38 -11.00 -16.87
N SER A 194 -5.13 -11.05 -17.32
CA SER A 194 -3.98 -10.79 -16.47
C SER A 194 -3.47 -9.39 -16.75
N PHE A 195 -3.79 -8.45 -15.85
CA PHE A 195 -3.19 -7.11 -15.85
C PHE A 195 -1.65 -7.18 -15.74
N CYS A 196 -1.12 -8.29 -15.24
CA CYS A 196 0.31 -8.56 -15.06
C CYS A 196 1.03 -9.14 -16.30
N SER A 197 0.32 -9.53 -17.37
CA SER A 197 0.92 -10.13 -18.57
C SER A 197 1.87 -9.18 -19.33
N ILE A 198 1.61 -7.87 -19.26
CA ILE A 198 2.45 -6.85 -19.92
C ILE A 198 3.81 -6.68 -19.23
N HIS A 199 3.87 -6.86 -17.90
CA HIS A 199 5.12 -6.71 -17.16
C HIS A 199 6.13 -7.82 -17.46
N HIS A 200 5.64 -9.04 -17.70
CA HIS A 200 6.48 -10.15 -18.14
C HIS A 200 6.94 -10.00 -19.60
N LYS A 201 6.07 -9.55 -20.51
CA LYS A 201 6.45 -9.42 -21.93
C LYS A 201 7.49 -8.31 -22.18
N THR A 202 7.42 -7.20 -21.46
CA THR A 202 8.35 -6.07 -21.63
C THR A 202 9.74 -6.34 -21.02
N THR A 203 9.80 -7.06 -19.89
CA THR A 203 11.06 -7.48 -19.29
C THR A 203 11.77 -8.56 -20.12
N ASP A 204 11.02 -9.51 -20.69
CA ASP A 204 11.57 -10.56 -21.55
C ASP A 204 12.18 -9.99 -22.84
N VAL A 205 11.49 -9.04 -23.49
CA VAL A 205 12.02 -8.35 -24.69
C VAL A 205 13.24 -7.49 -24.34
N ALA A 206 13.21 -6.73 -23.24
CA ALA A 206 14.35 -5.91 -22.83
C ALA A 206 15.58 -6.77 -22.44
N MET A 207 15.36 -7.90 -21.77
CA MET A 207 16.43 -8.87 -21.48
C MET A 207 16.98 -9.51 -22.75
N LEU A 208 16.14 -9.88 -23.70
CA LEU A 208 16.60 -10.41 -24.98
C LEU A 208 17.43 -9.38 -25.76
N VAL A 209 16.96 -8.13 -25.86
CA VAL A 209 17.69 -7.04 -26.55
C VAL A 209 19.05 -6.78 -25.91
N THR A 210 19.11 -6.75 -24.57
CA THR A 210 20.38 -6.55 -23.84
C THR A 210 21.32 -7.74 -23.98
N MET A 211 20.78 -8.96 -23.99
CA MET A 211 21.56 -10.19 -24.24
C MET A 211 22.15 -10.18 -25.65
N PHE A 212 21.34 -9.92 -26.68
CA PHE A 212 21.82 -9.83 -28.07
C PHE A 212 22.83 -8.69 -28.26
N GLY A 213 22.62 -7.54 -27.62
CA GLY A 213 23.57 -6.43 -27.63
C GLY A 213 24.92 -6.79 -27.01
N TRP A 214 24.92 -7.49 -25.88
CA TRP A 214 26.14 -7.95 -25.22
C TRP A 214 26.88 -8.99 -26.05
N PHE A 215 26.17 -9.99 -26.61
CA PHE A 215 26.77 -10.97 -27.51
C PHE A 215 27.38 -10.31 -28.75
N ALA A 216 26.70 -9.37 -29.39
CA ALA A 216 27.23 -8.64 -30.53
C ALA A 216 28.51 -7.85 -30.17
N MET A 217 28.53 -7.21 -29.00
CA MET A 217 29.70 -6.47 -28.51
C MET A 217 30.89 -7.41 -28.24
N VAL A 218 30.66 -8.53 -27.56
CA VAL A 218 31.69 -9.55 -27.28
C VAL A 218 32.22 -10.18 -28.56
N ILE A 219 31.35 -10.57 -29.49
CA ILE A 219 31.75 -11.15 -30.79
C ILE A 219 32.60 -10.13 -31.56
N THR A 220 32.17 -8.87 -31.60
CA THR A 220 32.91 -7.79 -32.27
C THR A 220 34.27 -7.57 -31.63
N TYR A 221 34.36 -7.55 -30.30
CA TYR A 221 35.62 -7.44 -29.56
C TYR A 221 36.57 -8.61 -29.83
N ILE A 222 36.07 -9.85 -29.84
CA ILE A 222 36.87 -11.03 -30.15
C ILE A 222 37.39 -10.98 -31.59
N VAL A 223 36.52 -10.66 -32.56
CA VAL A 223 36.92 -10.53 -33.97
C VAL A 223 37.98 -9.44 -34.13
N TYR A 224 37.78 -8.28 -33.50
CA TYR A 224 38.76 -7.20 -33.47
C TYR A 224 40.10 -7.67 -32.89
N TYR A 225 40.08 -8.31 -31.72
CA TYR A 225 41.27 -8.78 -31.03
C TYR A 225 42.05 -9.82 -31.85
N VAL A 226 41.36 -10.78 -32.46
CA VAL A 226 41.98 -11.80 -33.32
C VAL A 226 42.59 -11.16 -34.57
N ARG A 227 41.86 -10.26 -35.24
CA ARG A 227 42.38 -9.54 -36.42
C ARG A 227 43.61 -8.72 -36.08
N HIS A 228 43.55 -7.99 -34.97
CA HIS A 228 44.66 -7.17 -34.49
C HIS A 228 45.91 -8.02 -34.19
N ASN A 229 45.76 -9.13 -33.46
CA ASN A 229 46.87 -10.03 -33.19
C ASN A 229 47.43 -10.71 -34.44
N GLN A 230 46.59 -11.03 -35.44
CA GLN A 230 47.05 -11.56 -36.72
C GLN A 230 47.86 -10.52 -37.50
N GLU A 231 47.43 -9.25 -37.50
CA GLU A 231 48.15 -8.14 -38.11
C GLU A 231 49.51 -7.90 -37.44
N ASP A 232 49.56 -7.92 -36.11
CA ASP A 232 50.82 -7.81 -35.36
C ASP A 232 51.78 -8.95 -35.66
N ALA A 233 51.31 -10.20 -35.62
CA ALA A 233 52.13 -11.36 -35.95
C ALA A 233 52.67 -11.29 -37.39
N ARG A 234 51.86 -10.81 -38.34
CA ARG A 234 52.27 -10.60 -39.74
C ARG A 234 53.37 -9.54 -39.85
N ARG A 235 53.22 -8.40 -39.17
CA ARG A 235 54.25 -7.34 -39.13
C ARG A 235 55.57 -7.84 -38.54
N HIS A 236 55.53 -8.62 -37.46
CA HIS A 236 56.72 -9.22 -36.86
C HIS A 236 57.43 -10.20 -37.80
N LEU A 237 56.68 -11.02 -38.55
CA LEU A 237 57.27 -11.93 -39.53
C LEU A 237 57.95 -11.17 -40.69
N GLU A 238 57.32 -10.10 -41.17
CA GLU A 238 57.89 -9.24 -42.22
C GLU A 238 59.18 -8.53 -41.74
N TYR A 239 59.21 -8.10 -40.48
CA TYR A 239 60.43 -7.58 -39.85
C TYR A 239 61.55 -8.64 -39.74
N LEU A 240 61.22 -9.87 -39.35
CA LEU A 240 62.21 -10.95 -39.27
C LEU A 240 62.78 -11.31 -40.65
N LYS A 241 61.97 -11.22 -41.71
CA LYS A 241 62.40 -11.47 -43.09
C LYS A 241 63.30 -10.37 -43.67
N SER A 242 63.20 -9.14 -43.18
CA SER A 242 64.04 -8.03 -43.64
C SER A 242 65.40 -7.98 -42.95
N LEU A 243 65.63 -8.79 -41.91
CA LEU A 243 66.94 -8.92 -41.28
C LEU A 243 67.94 -9.57 -42.25
N PRO A 244 69.17 -9.04 -42.37
CA PRO A 244 70.21 -9.63 -43.22
C PRO A 244 70.50 -11.06 -42.79
N SER A 245 70.49 -12.02 -43.73
CA SER A 245 70.92 -13.38 -43.47
C SER A 245 72.43 -13.42 -43.21
N ALA A 246 72.82 -14.03 -42.09
CA ALA A 246 74.23 -14.23 -41.75
C ALA A 246 74.92 -15.09 -42.82
N PRO A 247 76.16 -14.75 -43.24
CA PRO A 247 76.87 -15.51 -44.25
C PRO A 247 77.18 -16.93 -43.75
N VAL A 248 76.74 -17.93 -44.51
CA VAL A 248 77.07 -19.35 -44.30
C VAL A 248 78.57 -19.54 -44.56
N SER A 249 79.35 -19.89 -43.53
CA SER A 249 80.74 -20.31 -43.73
C SER A 249 80.74 -21.68 -44.42
N LYS A 250 81.22 -21.72 -45.66
CA LYS A 250 81.63 -22.96 -46.32
C LYS A 250 83.04 -23.27 -45.85
N ASP A 251 83.19 -24.21 -44.92
CA ASP A 251 84.47 -24.87 -44.70
C ASP A 251 84.47 -26.23 -45.42
N PRO A 252 85.40 -26.46 -46.36
CA PRO A 252 85.66 -27.78 -46.90
C PRO A 252 86.70 -28.48 -46.04
N ILE A 253 86.34 -29.55 -45.34
CA ILE A 253 87.33 -30.45 -44.74
C ILE A 253 87.05 -31.88 -45.19
N ASN A 254 88.04 -32.37 -45.94
CA ASN A 254 88.16 -33.66 -46.61
C ASN A 254 88.05 -34.87 -45.67
N PRO A 255 87.81 -36.07 -46.25
CA PRO A 255 87.71 -37.32 -45.52
C PRO A 255 89.12 -37.95 -45.31
N ALA A 256 89.32 -38.65 -44.18
CA ALA A 256 90.09 -39.90 -44.04
C ALA A 256 90.47 -40.18 -42.57
N PRO A 257 90.89 -41.41 -42.23
CA PRO A 257 90.69 -42.71 -42.89
C PRO A 257 89.70 -43.63 -42.15
#